data_AF-A0A5C5R7W7-F1
#
_entry.id   AF-A0A5C5R7W7-F1
#
_cell.length_a   1.000
_cell.length_b   1.000
_cell.length_c   1.000
_cell.angle_alpha   90.00
_cell.angle_beta   90.00
_cell.angle_gamma   90.00
#
_symmetry.space_group_name_H-M   'P 1'
#
loop_
_entity.id
_entity.type
_entity.pdbx_description
1 polymer ?
#
loop_
_entity_poly.entity_id
_entity_poly.type
_entity_poly.pdbx_seq_one_letter_code
_entity_poly.pdbx_strand_id
1 'polypeptide(L)'
;VAVLTHANVVLWTLTGVMLAVLLGLVLLSSLVRKAMYAQIDGTVGSVYAVISQIKRGWIISEEPVAANREQDVIWRLIGRPGVVFISEGPSARVRPMLAAERKRVNRVAQNVPVILIQSGHEDGQVTLAKIEKTLRKQKKVLTKEEVPAISQRLNAVQSTSLPIPKG
;
A
#
# COMPACT_ATOMS: atom_id res chain seq x y z
N VAL A 1 13.98 -27.48 -49.24
CA VAL A 1 14.61 -26.40 -48.43
C VAL A 1 13.83 -25.10 -48.49
N ALA A 2 13.45 -24.59 -49.67
CA ALA A 2 12.68 -23.33 -49.82
C ALA A 2 11.31 -23.29 -49.10
N VAL A 3 10.51 -24.36 -49.17
CA VAL A 3 9.18 -24.41 -48.50
C VAL A 3 9.31 -24.37 -46.97
N LEU A 4 10.35 -25.01 -46.41
CA LEU A 4 10.64 -24.98 -44.97
C LEU A 4 11.06 -23.57 -44.51
N THR A 5 11.80 -22.83 -45.33
CA THR A 5 12.17 -21.44 -45.03
C THR A 5 10.98 -20.47 -45.12
N HIS A 6 10.08 -20.64 -46.10
CA HIS A 6 8.88 -19.79 -46.22
C HIS A 6 7.89 -20.02 -45.07
N ALA A 7 7.68 -21.28 -44.66
CA ALA A 7 6.84 -21.60 -43.50
C ALA A 7 7.42 -20.99 -42.21
N ASN A 8 8.75 -21.01 -42.05
CA ASN A 8 9.42 -20.42 -40.91
C ASN A 8 9.21 -18.89 -40.85
N VAL A 9 9.36 -18.18 -41.97
CA VAL A 9 9.15 -16.71 -42.02
C VAL A 9 7.72 -16.33 -41.60
N VAL A 10 6.70 -17.07 -42.04
CA VAL A 10 5.29 -16.81 -41.65
C VAL A 10 5.06 -17.05 -40.16
N LEU A 11 5.67 -18.10 -39.59
CA LEU A 11 5.61 -18.37 -38.16
C LEU A 11 6.26 -17.23 -37.35
N TRP A 12 7.47 -16.79 -37.72
CA TRP A 12 8.16 -15.70 -37.03
C TRP A 12 7.42 -14.36 -37.15
N THR A 13 6.81 -14.04 -38.29
CA THR A 13 6.01 -12.81 -38.43
C THR A 13 4.75 -12.87 -37.58
N LEU A 14 4.03 -14.00 -37.58
CA LEU A 14 2.84 -14.17 -36.74
C LEU A 14 3.17 -14.07 -35.26
N THR A 15 4.23 -14.74 -34.80
CA THR A 15 4.71 -14.64 -33.42
C THR A 15 5.16 -13.22 -33.08
N GLY A 16 5.84 -12.53 -34.00
CA GLY A 16 6.25 -11.14 -33.83
C GLY A 16 5.06 -10.19 -33.66
N VAL A 17 3.99 -10.37 -34.45
CA VAL A 17 2.75 -9.59 -34.32
C VAL A 17 2.07 -9.86 -32.98
N MET A 18 1.93 -11.13 -32.58
CA MET A 18 1.35 -11.47 -31.27
C MET A 18 2.16 -10.88 -30.11
N LEU A 19 3.49 -10.92 -30.21
CA LEU A 19 4.38 -10.32 -29.20
C LEU A 19 4.26 -8.79 -29.17
N ALA A 20 4.15 -8.14 -30.33
CA ALA A 20 3.94 -6.69 -30.42
C ALA A 20 2.62 -6.27 -29.76
N VAL A 21 1.54 -7.01 -30.02
CA VAL A 21 0.24 -6.78 -29.37
C VAL A 21 0.35 -6.97 -27.86
N LEU A 22 0.98 -8.05 -27.39
CA LEU A 22 1.17 -8.32 -25.97
C LEU A 22 1.96 -7.20 -25.28
N LEU A 23 3.08 -6.78 -25.88
CA LEU A 23 3.90 -5.69 -25.35
C LEU A 23 3.13 -4.36 -25.33
N GLY A 24 2.35 -4.07 -26.37
CA GLY A 24 1.46 -2.91 -26.42
C GLY A 24 0.47 -2.88 -25.27
N LEU A 25 -0.19 -4.02 -24.98
CA LEU A 25 -1.12 -4.14 -23.86
C LEU A 25 -0.44 -3.97 -22.50
N VAL A 26 0.76 -4.55 -22.31
CA VAL A 26 1.53 -4.42 -21.06
C VAL A 26 1.94 -2.97 -20.80
N LEU A 27 2.41 -2.27 -21.84
CA LEU A 27 2.77 -0.86 -21.75
C LEU A 27 1.55 0.00 -21.43
N LEU A 28 0.44 -0.21 -22.14
CA LEU A 28 -0.81 0.51 -21.91
C LEU A 28 -1.32 0.30 -20.48
N SER A 29 -1.35 -0.95 -19.99
CA SER A 29 -1.76 -1.27 -18.61
C SER A 29 -0.88 -0.55 -17.58
N SER A 30 0.42 -0.44 -17.86
CA SER A 30 1.37 0.23 -16.98
C SER A 30 1.17 1.76 -16.96
N LEU A 31 0.84 2.35 -18.11
CA LEU A 31 0.59 3.79 -18.25
C LEU A 31 -0.73 4.19 -17.57
N VAL A 32 -1.81 3.46 -17.83
CA VAL A 32 -3.13 3.72 -17.24
C VAL A 32 -3.07 3.68 -15.72
N ARG A 33 -2.38 2.71 -15.14
CA ARG A 33 -2.25 2.58 -13.67
C ARG A 33 -1.62 3.82 -13.03
N LYS A 34 -0.59 4.39 -13.65
CA LYS A 34 0.05 5.62 -13.15
C LYS A 34 -0.88 6.82 -13.26
N ALA A 35 -1.60 6.94 -14.38
CA ALA A 35 -2.55 8.03 -14.59
C ALA A 35 -3.70 7.98 -13.57
N MET A 36 -4.25 6.79 -13.31
CA MET A 36 -5.29 6.60 -12.30
C MET A 36 -4.82 7.00 -10.90
N TYR A 37 -3.62 6.60 -10.49
CA TYR A 37 -3.08 7.03 -9.19
C TYR A 37 -2.87 8.53 -9.11
N ALA A 38 -2.41 9.17 -10.19
CA ALA A 38 -2.27 10.63 -10.23
C ALA A 38 -3.62 11.37 -10.11
N GLN A 39 -4.71 10.78 -10.61
CA GLN A 39 -6.05 11.38 -10.51
C GLN A 39 -6.62 11.34 -9.09
N ILE A 40 -6.31 10.29 -8.32
CA ILE A 40 -6.77 10.16 -6.93
C ILE A 40 -5.79 10.74 -5.91
N ASP A 41 -4.57 11.11 -6.32
CA ASP A 41 -3.55 11.64 -5.43
C ASP A 41 -4.00 12.98 -4.81
N GLY A 42 -3.84 13.12 -3.49
CA GLY A 42 -4.31 14.28 -2.73
C GLY A 42 -5.80 14.27 -2.37
N THR A 43 -6.56 13.26 -2.76
CA THR A 43 -7.93 13.06 -2.26
C THR A 43 -7.93 12.29 -0.93
N VAL A 44 -8.89 12.59 -0.06
CA VAL A 44 -9.07 11.89 1.23
C VAL A 44 -9.46 10.43 0.96
N GLY A 45 -8.78 9.50 1.60
CA GLY A 45 -8.94 8.05 1.40
C GLY A 45 -8.15 7.47 0.23
N SER A 46 -7.33 8.27 -0.45
CA SER A 46 -6.56 7.83 -1.61
C SER A 46 -5.53 6.74 -1.26
N VAL A 47 -4.94 6.77 -0.06
CA VAL A 47 -4.02 5.71 0.39
C VAL A 47 -4.78 4.41 0.57
N TYR A 48 -5.98 4.44 1.17
CA TYR A 48 -6.81 3.25 1.31
C TYR A 48 -7.13 2.60 -0.04
N ALA A 49 -7.48 3.41 -1.05
CA ALA A 49 -7.76 2.95 -2.40
C ALA A 49 -6.56 2.20 -3.04
N VAL A 50 -5.33 2.55 -2.65
CA VAL A 50 -4.11 1.85 -3.10
C VAL A 50 -3.81 0.63 -2.24
N ILE A 51 -3.80 0.76 -0.92
CA ILE A 51 -3.39 -0.36 -0.04
C ILE A 51 -4.40 -1.50 -0.04
N SER A 52 -5.71 -1.22 -0.17
CA SER A 52 -6.76 -2.26 -0.24
C SER A 52 -6.57 -3.24 -1.40
N GLN A 53 -5.82 -2.84 -2.44
CA GLN A 53 -5.46 -3.70 -3.56
C GLN A 53 -4.35 -4.72 -3.20
N ILE A 54 -3.65 -4.52 -2.08
CA ILE A 54 -2.57 -5.39 -1.61
C ILE A 54 -3.15 -6.62 -0.91
N LYS A 55 -3.35 -7.69 -1.66
CA LYS A 55 -4.03 -8.91 -1.17
C LYS A 55 -3.16 -9.88 -0.36
N ARG A 56 -1.83 -9.84 -0.48
CA ARG A 56 -0.97 -10.94 -0.01
C ARG A 56 -0.09 -10.56 1.18
N GLY A 57 -0.27 -11.26 2.30
CA GLY A 57 0.64 -11.20 3.46
C GLY A 57 0.53 -9.92 4.29
N TRP A 58 -0.55 -9.16 4.09
CA TRP A 58 -0.91 -7.97 4.83
C TRP A 58 -2.34 -8.11 5.34
N ILE A 59 -2.56 -7.67 6.58
CA ILE A 59 -3.87 -7.45 7.18
C ILE A 59 -4.06 -5.93 7.20
N ILE A 60 -5.11 -5.46 6.54
CA ILE A 60 -5.37 -4.03 6.35
C ILE A 60 -6.60 -3.68 7.18
N SER A 61 -6.52 -2.58 7.90
CA SER A 61 -7.68 -2.02 8.61
C SER A 61 -8.61 -1.33 7.61
N GLU A 62 -9.88 -1.74 7.55
CA GLU A 62 -10.90 -1.11 6.69
C GLU A 62 -11.24 0.30 7.16
N GLU A 63 -11.18 0.53 8.47
CA GLU A 63 -11.38 1.84 9.09
C GLU A 63 -10.04 2.51 9.39
N PRO A 64 -9.97 3.84 9.26
CA PRO A 64 -8.79 4.59 9.66
C PRO A 64 -8.61 4.52 11.18
N VAL A 65 -7.36 4.40 11.62
CA VAL A 65 -7.04 4.31 13.06
C VAL A 65 -7.14 5.67 13.74
N ALA A 66 -6.90 6.74 13.00
CA ALA A 66 -7.11 8.12 13.44
C ALA A 66 -7.54 8.97 12.25
N ALA A 67 -8.45 9.90 12.50
CA ALA A 67 -8.84 10.95 11.57
C ALA A 67 -9.02 12.26 12.35
N ASN A 68 -8.69 13.40 11.76
CA ASN A 68 -8.94 14.72 12.35
C ASN A 68 -10.01 15.50 11.57
N ARG A 69 -10.35 16.70 12.06
CA ARG A 69 -11.32 17.60 11.40
C ARG A 69 -10.82 18.15 10.06
N GLU A 70 -9.51 18.21 9.87
CA GLU A 70 -8.85 18.64 8.63
C GLU A 70 -8.77 17.52 7.58
N GLN A 71 -9.45 16.39 7.83
CA GLN A 71 -9.46 15.21 6.98
C GLN A 71 -8.07 14.57 6.77
N ASP A 72 -7.14 14.78 7.70
CA ASP A 72 -5.91 14.00 7.79
C ASP A 72 -6.23 12.65 8.41
N VAL A 73 -5.74 11.58 7.79
CA VAL A 73 -6.12 10.21 8.10
C VAL A 73 -4.89 9.34 8.31
N ILE A 74 -4.97 8.37 9.23
CA ILE A 74 -3.94 7.35 9.41
C ILE A 74 -4.52 5.97 9.17
N TRP A 75 -3.94 5.27 8.21
CA TRP A 75 -4.23 3.87 7.90
C TRP A 75 -3.25 2.95 8.58
N ARG A 76 -3.73 1.77 8.99
CA ARG A 76 -2.90 0.73 9.58
C ARG A 76 -2.89 -0.52 8.72
N LEU A 77 -1.68 -1.04 8.52
CA LEU A 77 -1.42 -2.31 7.89
C LEU A 77 -0.52 -3.14 8.80
N ILE A 78 -0.75 -4.45 8.83
CA ILE A 78 0.04 -5.39 9.62
C ILE A 78 0.52 -6.48 8.68
N GLY A 79 1.82 -6.66 8.57
CA GLY A 79 2.39 -7.69 7.71
C GLY A 79 3.68 -8.21 8.30
N ARG A 80 4.37 -9.04 7.51
CA ARG A 80 5.66 -9.60 7.94
C ARG A 80 6.72 -8.56 8.31
N PRO A 81 6.73 -7.34 7.73
CA PRO A 81 7.66 -6.32 8.19
C PRO A 81 7.38 -5.75 9.59
N GLY A 82 6.17 -5.94 10.12
CA GLY A 82 5.71 -5.29 11.35
C GLY A 82 4.38 -4.56 11.15
N VAL A 83 4.16 -3.57 12.01
CA VAL A 83 3.01 -2.66 11.92
C VAL A 83 3.44 -1.45 11.10
N VAL A 84 2.70 -1.15 10.05
CA VAL A 84 2.92 0.03 9.22
C VAL A 84 1.77 1.00 9.39
N PHE A 85 2.09 2.25 9.69
CA PHE A 85 1.15 3.35 9.63
C PHE A 85 1.44 4.21 8.42
N ILE A 86 0.39 4.51 7.66
CA ILE A 86 0.48 5.40 6.50
C ILE A 86 -0.47 6.56 6.72
N SER A 87 0.06 7.78 6.74
CA SER A 87 -0.77 8.98 6.87
C SER A 87 -1.13 9.61 5.53
N GLU A 88 -2.26 10.28 5.51
CA GLU A 88 -2.72 11.19 4.46
C GLU A 88 -2.76 12.60 5.03
N GLY A 89 -2.10 13.55 4.36
CA GLY A 89 -2.11 14.97 4.75
C GLY A 89 -0.73 15.62 4.78
N PRO A 90 -0.66 16.94 5.04
CA PRO A 90 0.58 17.71 5.12
C PRO A 90 1.51 17.20 6.23
N SER A 91 2.82 17.18 5.97
CA SER A 91 3.82 16.53 6.83
C SER A 91 3.80 17.08 8.26
N ALA A 92 3.62 18.39 8.41
CA ALA A 92 3.59 19.07 9.70
C ALA A 92 2.48 18.56 10.64
N ARG A 93 1.30 18.22 10.10
CA ARG A 93 0.14 17.79 10.90
C ARG A 93 0.12 16.29 11.15
N VAL A 94 0.53 15.49 10.16
CA VAL A 94 0.49 14.04 10.27
C VAL A 94 1.63 13.45 11.09
N ARG A 95 2.79 14.13 11.17
CA ARG A 95 3.94 13.70 12.00
C ARG A 95 3.57 13.44 13.46
N PRO A 96 2.96 14.39 14.20
CA PRO A 96 2.56 14.15 15.59
C PRO A 96 1.49 13.06 15.72
N MET A 97 0.55 12.96 14.76
CA MET A 97 -0.47 11.91 14.76
C MET A 97 0.17 10.51 14.61
N LEU A 98 1.11 10.34 13.68
CA LEU A 98 1.86 9.09 13.49
C LEU A 98 2.70 8.74 14.72
N ALA A 99 3.32 9.73 15.37
CA ALA A 99 4.10 9.52 16.59
C ALA A 99 3.21 9.06 17.76
N ALA A 100 1.99 9.58 17.87
CA ALA A 100 1.01 9.15 18.88
C ALA A 100 0.62 7.68 18.68
N GLU A 101 0.32 7.26 17.45
CA GLU A 101 -0.01 5.87 17.15
C GLU A 101 1.18 4.92 17.37
N ARG A 102 2.41 5.34 17.02
CA ARG A 102 3.61 4.57 17.36
C ARG A 102 3.74 4.35 18.87
N LYS A 103 3.51 5.38 19.69
CA LYS A 103 3.56 5.27 21.16
C LYS A 103 2.45 4.38 21.70
N ARG A 104 1.27 4.37 21.06
CA ARG A 104 0.17 3.47 21.41
C ARG A 104 0.53 2.01 21.13
N VAL A 105 1.03 1.70 19.93
CA VAL A 105 1.46 0.35 19.56
C VAL A 105 2.61 -0.14 20.42
N ASN A 106 3.63 0.69 20.68
CA ASN A 106 4.78 0.30 21.49
C ASN A 106 4.42 -0.08 22.93
N ARG A 107 3.31 0.42 23.48
CA ARG A 107 2.81 0.01 24.80
C ARG A 107 2.23 -1.40 24.82
N VAL A 108 1.66 -1.85 23.70
CA VAL A 108 0.89 -3.09 23.59
C VAL A 108 1.72 -4.21 22.99
N ALA A 109 2.49 -3.90 21.95
CA ALA A 109 3.27 -4.84 21.16
C ALA A 109 4.76 -4.47 21.25
N GLN A 110 5.33 -4.69 22.44
CA GLN A 110 6.77 -4.59 22.64
C GLN A 110 7.48 -5.59 21.71
N ASN A 111 8.58 -5.17 21.08
CA ASN A 111 9.37 -5.92 20.10
C ASN A 111 8.82 -6.04 18.67
N VAL A 112 7.70 -5.38 18.33
CA VAL A 112 7.22 -5.33 16.94
C VAL A 112 7.73 -4.07 16.24
N PRO A 113 8.38 -4.17 15.06
CA PRO A 113 8.78 -2.99 14.30
C PRO A 113 7.57 -2.14 13.91
N VAL A 114 7.63 -0.83 14.21
CA VAL A 114 6.63 0.15 13.78
C VAL A 114 7.24 1.04 12.71
N ILE A 115 6.67 0.97 11.51
CA ILE A 115 7.12 1.71 10.33
C ILE A 115 6.13 2.83 10.07
N LEU A 116 6.62 4.05 9.91
CA LEU A 116 5.81 5.23 9.64
C LEU A 116 6.07 5.70 8.21
N ILE A 117 5.01 5.87 7.43
CA ILE A 117 5.06 6.37 6.06
C ILE A 117 4.12 7.57 5.99
N GLN A 118 4.58 8.67 5.40
CA GLN A 118 3.74 9.82 5.13
C GLN A 118 3.44 9.83 3.63
N SER A 119 2.16 9.81 3.26
CA SER A 119 1.75 9.96 1.87
C SER A 119 1.64 11.43 1.52
N GLY A 120 2.15 11.81 0.35
CA GLY A 120 2.02 13.15 -0.19
C GLY A 120 3.22 13.56 -1.07
N HIS A 121 3.37 14.88 -1.23
CA HIS A 121 4.31 15.49 -2.18
C HIS A 121 5.39 16.37 -1.51
N GLU A 122 5.36 16.52 -0.19
CA GLU A 122 6.36 17.27 0.56
C GLU A 122 7.66 16.46 0.77
N ASP A 123 8.71 17.13 1.22
CA ASP A 123 10.00 16.48 1.48
C ASP A 123 9.89 15.35 2.52
N GLY A 124 10.40 14.18 2.13
CA GLY A 124 10.34 12.96 2.93
C GLY A 124 9.00 12.22 2.88
N GLN A 125 8.00 12.75 2.17
CA GLN A 125 6.76 12.03 1.89
C GLN A 125 6.94 11.07 0.69
N VAL A 126 6.09 10.06 0.65
CA VAL A 126 6.04 9.04 -0.40
C VAL A 126 4.81 9.30 -1.24
N THR A 127 5.00 9.53 -2.54
CA THR A 127 3.87 9.71 -3.45
C THR A 127 3.02 8.46 -3.53
N LEU A 128 1.73 8.62 -3.83
CA LEU A 128 0.75 7.55 -3.80
C LEU A 128 1.17 6.33 -4.65
N ALA A 129 1.67 6.59 -5.86
CA ALA A 129 2.17 5.57 -6.78
C ALA A 129 3.39 4.77 -6.26
N LYS A 130 4.13 5.30 -5.28
CA LYS A 130 5.32 4.67 -4.69
C LYS A 130 5.01 3.91 -3.39
N ILE A 131 3.81 4.02 -2.83
CA ILE A 131 3.46 3.37 -1.55
C ILE A 131 3.65 1.86 -1.63
N GLU A 132 3.06 1.20 -2.63
CA GLU A 132 3.16 -0.26 -2.77
C GLU A 132 4.63 -0.72 -2.88
N LYS A 133 5.43 -0.01 -3.69
CA LYS A 133 6.86 -0.29 -3.83
C LYS A 133 7.61 -0.10 -2.51
N THR A 134 7.24 0.91 -1.72
CA THR A 134 7.85 1.20 -0.42
C THR A 134 7.51 0.15 0.61
N LEU A 135 6.26 -0.35 0.64
CA LEU A 135 5.82 -1.44 1.49
C LEU A 135 6.55 -2.76 1.15
N ARG A 136 6.67 -3.08 -0.15
CA ARG A 136 7.36 -4.30 -0.61
C ARG A 136 8.85 -4.32 -0.27
N LYS A 137 9.49 -3.16 -0.14
CA LYS A 137 10.92 -3.04 0.21
C LYS A 137 11.22 -3.26 1.69
N GLN A 138 10.20 -3.27 2.55
CA GLN A 138 10.42 -3.40 3.99
C GLN A 138 10.98 -4.78 4.35
N LYS A 139 11.94 -4.81 5.27
CA LYS A 139 12.55 -6.05 5.75
C LYS A 139 11.51 -6.86 6.51
N LYS A 140 11.41 -8.15 6.21
CA LYS A 140 10.49 -9.08 6.88
C LYS A 140 11.12 -9.48 8.21
N VAL A 141 10.51 -9.08 9.32
CA VAL A 141 11.00 -9.37 10.67
C VAL A 141 10.14 -10.45 11.33
N LEU A 142 8.84 -10.45 11.05
CA LEU A 142 7.86 -11.38 11.60
C LEU A 142 7.67 -12.62 10.70
N THR A 143 7.31 -13.72 11.35
CA THR A 143 6.83 -14.95 10.73
C THR A 143 5.39 -14.78 10.22
N LYS A 144 4.88 -15.74 9.44
CA LYS A 144 3.53 -15.65 8.87
C LYS A 144 2.47 -15.87 9.96
N GLU A 145 2.83 -16.64 10.99
CA GLU A 145 2.03 -17.08 12.12
C GLU A 145 1.89 -15.98 13.18
N GLU A 146 2.92 -15.15 13.34
CA GLU A 146 2.91 -14.01 14.27
C GLU A 146 1.98 -12.87 13.83
N VAL A 147 1.80 -12.69 12.51
CA VAL A 147 1.04 -11.55 11.95
C VAL A 147 -0.42 -11.52 12.43
N PRO A 148 -1.20 -12.61 12.36
CA PRO A 148 -2.56 -12.65 12.92
C PRO A 148 -2.60 -12.39 14.44
N ALA A 149 -1.66 -12.96 15.20
CA ALA A 149 -1.61 -12.78 16.65
C ALA A 149 -1.31 -11.33 17.05
N ILE A 150 -0.47 -10.61 16.28
CA ILE A 150 -0.23 -9.18 16.46
C ILE A 150 -1.48 -8.37 16.13
N SER A 151 -2.15 -8.70 15.01
CA SER A 151 -3.40 -8.04 14.62
C SER A 151 -4.47 -8.11 15.71
N GLN A 152 -4.69 -9.31 16.26
CA GLN A 152 -5.67 -9.51 17.34
C GLN A 152 -5.33 -8.69 18.59
N ARG A 153 -4.05 -8.67 19.02
CA ARG A 153 -3.60 -7.88 20.17
C ARG A 153 -3.83 -6.38 19.97
N LEU A 154 -3.57 -5.85 18.78
CA LEU A 154 -3.78 -4.43 18.48
C LEU A 154 -5.26 -4.07 18.40
N ASN A 155 -6.08 -4.93 17.81
CA ASN A 155 -7.53 -4.71 17.71
C ASN A 155 -8.20 -4.71 19.09
N ALA A 156 -7.78 -5.59 20.00
CA ALA A 156 -8.30 -5.65 21.36
C ALA A 156 -8.07 -4.36 22.17
N VAL A 157 -7.00 -3.62 21.87
CA VAL A 157 -6.73 -2.34 22.52
C VAL A 157 -7.51 -1.19 21.89
N GLN A 158 -7.74 -1.24 20.58
CA GLN A 158 -8.51 -0.21 19.88
C GLN A 158 -10.00 -0.22 20.25
N SER A 159 -10.59 -1.40 20.51
CA SER A 159 -11.98 -1.50 20.98
C SER A 159 -12.20 -0.92 22.39
N THR A 160 -11.14 -0.73 23.16
CA THR A 160 -11.22 -0.12 24.51
C THR A 160 -11.22 1.42 24.45
N SER A 161 -10.84 2.03 23.32
CA SER A 161 -10.87 3.48 23.13
C SER A 161 -12.08 3.94 22.29
N LEU A 162 -13.26 3.94 22.93
CA LEU A 162 -14.51 4.66 22.58
C LEU A 162 -15.15 4.45 21.18
N PRO A 163 -16.47 4.21 21.10
CA PRO A 163 -17.20 4.23 19.83
C PRO A 163 -17.20 5.65 19.26
N ILE A 164 -16.78 5.81 18.00
CA ILE A 164 -17.02 7.03 17.24
C ILE A 164 -18.55 7.18 17.10
N PRO A 165 -19.17 8.26 17.59
CA PRO A 165 -20.60 8.47 17.45
C PRO A 165 -20.95 8.52 15.96
N LYS A 166 -21.77 7.57 15.51
CA LYS A 166 -22.42 7.65 14.20
C LYS A 166 -23.57 8.64 14.36
N GLY A 167 -23.36 9.86 13.88
CA GLY A 167 -24.47 10.77 13.58
C GLY A 167 -25.21 10.32 12.33
#